data_AF-A0A963LUA5-F1
#
_entry.id   AF-A0A963LUA5-F1
#
_cell.length_a   1.000
_cell.length_b   1.000
_cell.length_c   1.000
_cell.angle_alpha   90.00
_cell.angle_beta   90.00
_cell.angle_gamma   90.00
#
_symmetry.space_group_name_H-M   'P 1'
#
loop_
_entity.id
_entity.type
_entity.pdbx_description
1 polymer ?
#
loop_
_entity_poly.entity_id
_entity_poly.type
_entity_poly.pdbx_seq_one_letter_code
_entity_poly.pdbx_strand_id
1 'polypeptide(L)'
;MPNISVKDVPEPWADALRQRAARNHRSLQGELMAIIERAVLEQTTGAGALSGATRNEHAAMSGDHRSTVVGLDRFGHPIVRRGWKTVEQVAAELRAKYPEPFVDGPLGVDIIRRDRDSR
;
A
#
# COMPACT_ATOMS: atom_id res chain seq x y z
N MET A 1 1.35 14.44 -16.86
CA MET A 1 0.41 14.45 -15.72
C MET A 1 -0.99 14.20 -16.27
N PRO A 2 -1.70 13.14 -15.85
CA PRO A 2 -3.09 12.93 -16.28
C PRO A 2 -3.98 14.03 -15.68
N ASN A 3 -4.82 14.65 -16.49
CA ASN A 3 -5.79 15.68 -16.08
C ASN A 3 -7.22 15.18 -16.40
N ILE A 4 -8.15 15.36 -15.46
CA ILE A 4 -9.56 14.99 -15.62
C ILE A 4 -10.38 16.27 -15.52
N SER A 5 -11.11 16.57 -16.59
CA SER A 5 -12.08 17.66 -16.64
C SER A 5 -13.48 17.06 -16.70
N VAL A 6 -14.35 17.47 -15.77
CA VAL A 6 -15.76 17.08 -15.73
C VAL A 6 -16.58 18.26 -16.22
N LYS A 7 -17.36 18.06 -17.29
CA LYS A 7 -18.29 19.06 -17.82
C LYS A 7 -19.70 18.80 -17.30
N ASP A 8 -20.52 19.85 -17.32
CA ASP A 8 -21.96 19.76 -17.01
C ASP A 8 -22.27 19.25 -15.60
N VAL A 9 -21.48 19.67 -14.61
CA VAL A 9 -21.74 19.37 -13.20
C VAL A 9 -22.96 20.16 -12.73
N PRO A 10 -24.03 19.51 -12.23
CA PRO A 10 -25.17 20.21 -11.67
C PRO A 10 -24.76 21.09 -10.48
N GLU A 11 -25.28 22.31 -10.42
CA GLU A 11 -24.96 23.28 -9.35
C GLU A 11 -25.14 22.71 -7.93
N PRO A 12 -26.23 21.95 -7.63
CA PRO A 12 -26.41 21.35 -6.30
C PRO A 12 -25.30 20.38 -5.90
N TRP A 13 -24.68 19.71 -6.88
CA TRP A 13 -23.58 18.77 -6.63
C TRP A 13 -22.27 19.52 -6.39
N ALA A 14 -22.02 20.59 -7.15
CA ALA A 14 -20.87 21.45 -6.94
C ALA A 14 -20.90 22.06 -5.54
N ASP A 15 -22.07 22.54 -5.09
CA ASP A 15 -22.24 23.09 -3.74
C ASP A 15 -22.05 22.04 -2.65
N ALA A 16 -22.63 20.85 -2.80
CA ALA A 16 -22.42 19.76 -1.86
C ALA A 16 -20.93 19.37 -1.74
N LEU A 17 -20.20 19.36 -2.87
CA LEU A 17 -18.76 19.11 -2.89
C LEU A 17 -17.96 20.24 -2.21
N ARG A 18 -18.28 21.51 -2.46
CA ARG A 18 -17.64 22.66 -1.78
C ARG A 18 -17.87 22.62 -0.27
N GLN A 19 -19.11 22.37 0.17
CA GLN A 19 -19.43 22.25 1.60
C GLN A 19 -18.67 21.10 2.24
N ARG A 20 -18.60 19.95 1.56
CA ARG A 20 -17.86 18.79 2.05
C ARG A 20 -16.36 19.07 2.12
N ALA A 21 -15.78 19.72 1.13
CA ALA A 21 -14.37 20.15 1.13
C ALA A 21 -14.07 21.10 2.29
N ALA A 22 -14.96 22.08 2.56
CA ALA A 22 -14.84 23.00 3.68
C ALA A 22 -14.86 22.27 5.04
N ARG A 23 -15.77 21.29 5.22
CA ARG A 23 -15.83 20.47 6.44
C ARG A 23 -14.58 19.62 6.65
N ASN A 24 -13.98 19.13 5.58
CA ASN A 24 -12.77 18.31 5.64
C ASN A 24 -11.48 19.15 5.60
N HIS A 25 -11.59 20.49 5.58
CA HIS A 25 -10.47 21.42 5.45
C HIS A 25 -9.57 21.12 4.25
N ARG A 26 -10.17 20.75 3.11
CA ARG A 26 -9.48 20.38 1.86
C ARG A 26 -9.88 21.32 0.73
N SER A 27 -9.03 21.41 -0.30
CA SER A 27 -9.40 22.06 -1.56
C SER A 27 -10.43 21.20 -2.31
N LEU A 28 -11.22 21.81 -3.21
CA LEU A 28 -12.21 21.09 -4.01
C LEU A 28 -11.58 19.95 -4.82
N GLN A 29 -10.41 20.20 -5.42
CA GLN A 29 -9.64 19.20 -6.14
C GLN A 29 -9.17 18.07 -5.20
N GLY A 30 -8.73 18.40 -3.99
CA GLY A 30 -8.32 17.41 -2.99
C GLY A 30 -9.48 16.53 -2.52
N GLU A 31 -10.67 17.11 -2.36
CA GLU A 31 -11.88 16.34 -2.02
C GLU A 31 -12.28 15.40 -3.16
N LEU A 32 -12.21 15.87 -4.41
CA LEU A 32 -12.49 15.04 -5.58
C LEU A 32 -11.50 13.86 -5.66
N MET A 33 -10.22 14.11 -5.46
CA MET A 33 -9.19 13.07 -5.42
C MET A 33 -9.46 12.04 -4.33
N ALA A 34 -9.85 12.47 -3.12
CA ALA A 34 -10.17 11.56 -2.02
C ALA A 34 -11.41 10.68 -2.31
N ILE A 35 -12.43 11.24 -2.98
CA ILE A 35 -13.62 10.48 -3.41
C ILE A 35 -13.24 9.43 -4.46
N ILE A 36 -12.42 9.81 -5.45
CA ILE A 36 -11.94 8.90 -6.49
C ILE A 36 -11.10 7.77 -5.88
N GLU A 37 -10.15 8.11 -5.00
CA GLU A 37 -9.32 7.13 -4.30
C GLU A 37 -10.17 6.11 -3.54
N ARG A 38 -11.15 6.57 -2.77
CA ARG A 38 -12.07 5.69 -2.05
C ARG A 38 -12.87 4.79 -2.99
N ALA A 39 -13.41 5.33 -4.07
CA ALA A 39 -14.20 4.55 -5.03
C ALA A 39 -13.36 3.48 -5.75
N VAL A 40 -12.08 3.75 -6.03
CA VAL A 40 -11.15 2.77 -6.62
C VAL A 40 -10.81 1.67 -5.62
N LEU A 41 -10.58 2.03 -4.35
CA LEU A 41 -10.34 1.07 -3.28
C LEU A 41 -11.58 0.19 -3.03
N GLU A 42 -12.77 0.78 -2.91
CA GLU A 42 -14.04 0.05 -2.74
C GLU A 42 -14.32 -0.91 -3.90
N GLN A 43 -14.04 -0.51 -5.14
CA GLN A 43 -14.15 -1.42 -6.31
C GLN A 43 -13.14 -2.56 -6.26
N THR A 44 -11.92 -2.30 -5.82
CA THR A 44 -10.87 -3.33 -5.69
C THR A 44 -11.23 -4.35 -4.61
N THR A 45 -11.72 -3.89 -3.46
CA THR A 45 -12.12 -4.75 -2.34
C THR A 45 -13.44 -5.48 -2.62
N GLY A 46 -14.41 -4.81 -3.24
CA GLY A 46 -15.72 -5.36 -3.58
C GLY A 46 -15.67 -6.42 -4.68
N ALA A 47 -14.84 -6.23 -5.72
CA ALA A 47 -14.65 -7.23 -6.78
C ALA A 47 -13.94 -8.51 -6.26
N GLY A 48 -13.08 -8.37 -5.24
CA GLY A 48 -12.43 -9.50 -4.57
C GLY A 48 -13.34 -10.28 -3.63
N ALA A 49 -14.30 -9.63 -2.97
CA ALA A 49 -15.18 -10.27 -1.99
C ALA A 49 -16.19 -11.24 -2.63
N LEU A 50 -16.69 -10.95 -3.83
CA LEU A 50 -17.68 -11.76 -4.55
C LEU A 50 -17.04 -12.91 -5.34
N SER A 51 -15.79 -12.75 -5.79
CA SER A 51 -15.02 -13.79 -6.52
C SER A 51 -14.11 -14.64 -5.61
N GLY A 52 -13.87 -14.20 -4.36
CA GLY A 52 -12.98 -14.87 -3.41
C GLY A 52 -13.60 -16.08 -2.72
N ALA A 53 -14.93 -16.14 -2.59
CA ALA A 53 -15.59 -17.24 -1.87
C ALA A 53 -15.43 -18.61 -2.56
N THR A 54 -15.27 -18.64 -3.89
CA THR A 54 -15.07 -19.91 -4.64
C THR A 54 -13.62 -20.16 -5.06
N ARG A 55 -12.70 -19.18 -4.86
CA ARG A 55 -11.28 -19.32 -5.25
C ARG A 55 -10.32 -19.48 -4.08
N ASN A 56 -10.70 -19.02 -2.87
CA ASN A 56 -9.80 -18.97 -1.73
C ASN A 56 -9.50 -20.32 -1.08
N GLU A 57 -10.25 -21.37 -1.38
CA GLU A 57 -9.96 -22.71 -0.84
C GLU A 57 -8.79 -23.39 -1.56
N HIS A 58 -8.52 -23.04 -2.83
CA HIS A 58 -7.42 -23.61 -3.62
C HIS A 58 -6.14 -22.75 -3.64
N ALA A 59 -6.22 -21.44 -3.37
CA ALA A 59 -5.04 -20.55 -3.38
C ALA A 59 -4.22 -20.61 -2.08
N ALA A 60 -4.81 -21.07 -0.97
CA ALA A 60 -4.13 -21.18 0.33
C ALA A 60 -3.04 -22.26 0.36
N MET A 61 -2.92 -23.11 -0.68
CA MET A 61 -1.92 -24.19 -0.76
C MET A 61 -0.91 -24.05 -1.91
N SER A 62 -0.91 -22.96 -2.68
CA SER A 62 0.09 -22.75 -3.73
C SER A 62 0.55 -21.30 -3.74
N GLY A 63 1.68 -21.06 -3.05
CA GLY A 63 2.40 -19.79 -3.04
C GLY A 63 2.99 -19.47 -4.40
N ASP A 64 2.13 -19.08 -5.35
CA ASP A 64 2.53 -18.61 -6.68
C ASP A 64 3.04 -17.17 -6.56
N HIS A 65 4.31 -17.03 -6.17
CA HIS A 65 5.01 -15.75 -6.10
C HIS A 65 5.42 -15.29 -7.51
N ARG A 66 4.43 -15.02 -8.38
CA ARG A 66 4.70 -14.40 -9.70
C ARG A 66 5.21 -12.99 -9.51
N SER A 67 6.53 -12.87 -9.52
CA SER A 67 7.21 -11.60 -9.48
C SER A 67 6.92 -10.83 -10.77
N THR A 68 6.36 -9.62 -10.64
CA THR A 68 6.03 -8.79 -11.81
C THR A 68 7.11 -7.74 -11.98
N VAL A 69 7.71 -7.67 -13.17
CA VAL A 69 8.66 -6.60 -13.53
C VAL A 69 7.85 -5.30 -13.68
N VAL A 70 8.14 -4.31 -12.85
CA VAL A 70 7.43 -3.02 -12.79
C VAL A 70 8.15 -1.93 -13.61
N GLY A 71 9.39 -2.18 -14.01
CA GLY A 71 10.19 -1.24 -14.79
C GLY A 71 11.62 -1.71 -14.98
N LEU A 72 12.42 -0.86 -15.59
CA LEU A 72 13.87 -1.02 -15.72
C LEU A 72 14.54 0.15 -15.00
N ASP A 73 15.62 -0.12 -14.27
CA ASP A 73 16.43 0.92 -13.65
C ASP A 73 17.26 1.69 -14.69
N ARG A 74 18.04 2.68 -14.22
CA ARG A 74 18.92 3.50 -15.07
C ARG A 74 20.00 2.71 -15.80
N PHE A 75 20.33 1.51 -15.31
CA PHE A 75 21.35 0.61 -15.85
C PHE A 75 20.74 -0.55 -16.64
N GLY A 76 19.41 -0.57 -16.83
CA GLY A 76 18.71 -1.58 -17.62
C GLY A 76 18.33 -2.86 -16.86
N HIS A 77 18.44 -2.89 -15.52
CA HIS A 77 18.01 -4.05 -14.73
C HIS A 77 16.51 -4.00 -14.40
N PRO A 78 15.80 -5.14 -14.44
CA PRO A 78 14.39 -5.19 -14.12
C PRO A 78 14.13 -4.89 -12.64
N ILE A 79 13.29 -3.89 -12.38
CA ILE A 79 12.73 -3.60 -11.05
C ILE A 79 11.59 -4.57 -10.82
N VAL A 80 11.76 -5.52 -9.92
CA VAL A 80 10.82 -6.61 -9.70
C VAL A 80 10.00 -6.37 -8.43
N ARG A 81 8.66 -6.29 -8.54
CA ARG A 81 7.77 -6.32 -7.38
C ARG A 81 7.40 -7.77 -7.07
N ARG A 82 7.96 -8.28 -5.98
CA ARG A 82 7.68 -9.62 -5.47
C ARG A 82 6.43 -9.60 -4.58
N GLY A 83 5.27 -9.56 -5.25
CA GLY A 83 3.96 -9.68 -4.60
C GLY A 83 3.71 -8.64 -3.49
N TRP A 84 2.72 -8.92 -2.67
CA TRP A 84 2.45 -8.23 -1.41
C TRP A 84 2.46 -9.31 -0.32
N LYS A 85 3.06 -9.02 0.83
CA LYS A 85 2.98 -9.86 2.04
C LYS A 85 2.35 -9.04 3.14
N THR A 86 1.46 -9.65 3.92
CA THR A 86 0.93 -8.99 5.11
C THR A 86 1.98 -8.97 6.22
N VAL A 87 1.81 -8.08 7.20
CA VAL A 87 2.73 -7.98 8.35
C VAL A 87 2.78 -9.31 9.10
N GLU A 88 1.64 -9.98 9.23
CA GLU A 88 1.50 -11.27 9.90
C GLU A 88 2.24 -12.38 9.15
N GLN A 89 2.15 -12.39 7.82
CA GLN A 89 2.87 -13.37 7.00
C GLN A 89 4.38 -13.17 7.09
N VAL A 90 4.85 -11.91 7.04
CA VAL A 90 6.26 -11.58 7.24
C VAL A 90 6.72 -12.03 8.64
N ALA A 91 5.93 -11.75 9.67
CA ALA A 91 6.26 -12.16 11.04
C ALA A 91 6.28 -13.69 11.20
N ALA A 92 5.35 -14.41 10.58
CA ALA A 92 5.30 -15.87 10.59
C ALA A 92 6.51 -16.48 9.87
N GLU A 93 6.86 -15.97 8.69
CA GLU A 93 8.06 -16.41 7.95
C GLU A 93 9.34 -16.14 8.74
N LEU A 94 9.46 -14.96 9.36
CA LEU A 94 10.62 -14.62 10.18
C LEU A 94 10.73 -15.54 11.41
N ARG A 95 9.63 -15.85 12.08
CA ARG A 95 9.62 -16.82 13.19
C ARG A 95 9.97 -18.23 12.73
N ALA A 96 9.51 -18.65 11.55
CA ALA A 96 9.85 -19.95 11.00
C ALA A 96 11.34 -20.04 10.61
N LYS A 97 11.89 -18.96 10.05
CA LYS A 97 13.28 -18.90 9.60
C LYS A 97 14.28 -18.68 10.75
N TYR A 98 13.87 -17.93 11.76
CA TYR A 98 14.65 -17.59 12.95
C TYR A 98 13.82 -17.93 14.20
N PRO A 99 13.72 -19.23 14.53
CA PRO A 99 12.91 -19.69 15.66
C PRO A 99 13.45 -19.20 17.01
N GLU A 100 14.77 -19.04 17.11
CA GLU A 100 15.44 -18.48 18.27
C GLU A 100 15.72 -16.99 18.06
N PRO A 101 15.23 -16.11 18.95
CA PRO A 101 15.54 -14.69 18.90
C PRO A 101 17.04 -14.46 19.13
N PHE A 102 17.68 -13.67 18.26
CA PHE A 102 19.06 -13.24 18.49
C PHE A 102 19.11 -12.18 19.60
N VAL A 103 19.63 -12.56 20.76
CA VAL A 103 19.70 -11.72 21.97
C VAL A 103 21.11 -11.28 22.35
N ASP A 104 22.15 -11.90 21.76
CA ASP A 104 23.55 -11.68 22.13
C ASP A 104 24.22 -10.50 21.41
N GLY A 105 23.44 -9.67 20.71
CA GLY A 105 23.93 -8.49 20.01
C GLY A 105 23.82 -7.21 20.83
N PRO A 106 24.74 -6.24 20.65
CA PRO A 106 24.55 -4.91 21.21
C PRO A 106 23.27 -4.28 20.68
N LEU A 107 22.55 -3.54 21.53
CA LEU A 107 21.38 -2.80 21.08
C LEU A 107 21.82 -1.76 20.04
N GLY A 108 20.96 -1.49 19.05
CA GLY A 108 21.25 -0.46 18.04
C GLY A 108 21.56 0.90 18.66
N VAL A 109 20.94 1.23 19.79
CA VAL A 109 21.23 2.45 20.55
C VAL A 109 22.67 2.50 21.08
N ASP A 110 23.22 1.36 21.51
CA ASP A 110 24.58 1.29 22.07
C ASP A 110 25.63 1.39 20.96
N ILE A 111 25.32 0.83 19.78
CA ILE A 111 26.15 1.01 18.58
C ILE A 111 26.24 2.50 18.21
N ILE A 112 25.10 3.20 18.18
CA ILE A 112 25.04 4.63 17.82
C ILE A 112 25.77 5.50 18.85
N ARG A 113 25.58 5.22 20.15
CA ARG A 113 26.30 5.95 21.21
C ARG A 113 27.80 5.77 21.08
N ARG A 114 28.27 4.54 20.85
CA ARG A 114 29.70 4.24 20.69
C ARG A 114 30.31 4.96 19.49
N ASP A 115 29.63 5.02 18.34
CA ASP A 115 30.12 5.78 17.18
C ASP A 115 30.21 7.27 17.49
N ARG A 116 29.19 7.84 18.13
CA ARG A 116 29.15 9.27 18.49
C ARG A 116 30.26 9.65 19.46
N ASP A 117 30.46 8.85 20.50
CA ASP A 117 31.43 9.14 21.57
C ASP A 117 32.89 8.87 21.12
N SER A 118 33.09 8.29 19.93
CA SER A 118 34.41 8.03 19.31
C SER A 118 34.88 9.12 18.33
N ARG A 119 34.06 10.14 18.07
CA ARG A 119 34.34 11.28 17.19
C ARG A 119 34.82 12.49 17.99
#